data_AF-A0A5Q2N2E2-F1
#
_entry.id   AF-A0A5Q2N2E2-F1
#
_cell.length_a   1.000
_cell.length_b   1.000
_cell.length_c   1.000
_cell.angle_alpha   90.00
_cell.angle_beta   90.00
_cell.angle_gamma   90.00
#
_symmetry.space_group_name_H-M   'P 1'
#
loop_
_entity.id
_entity.type
_entity.pdbx_description
1 polymer ?
#
loop_
_entity_poly.entity_id
_entity_poly.type
_entity_poly.pdbx_seq_one_letter_code
_entity_poly.pdbx_strand_id
1 'polypeptide(L)'
;MTNVLSRVTDALDVETFLTCESEEQGKSLALQMMKNLGFEDIDLLFIEFMGFGARVRVRAYLHRSGDQYGWLFTGTDGEKS
;
A
#
# COMPACT_ATOMS: atom_id res chain seq x y z
N MET A 1 -9.75 18.60 5.86
CA MET A 1 -9.65 17.17 6.24
C MET A 1 -8.19 16.76 6.14
N THR A 2 -7.67 16.06 7.15
CA THR A 2 -6.28 15.58 7.16
C THR A 2 -6.15 14.36 6.24
N ASN A 3 -5.26 14.41 5.24
CA ASN A 3 -4.87 13.22 4.49
C ASN A 3 -3.96 12.38 5.39
N VAL A 4 -4.45 11.26 5.92
CA VAL A 4 -3.68 10.40 6.83
C VAL A 4 -2.55 9.68 6.10
N LEU A 5 -2.72 9.38 4.81
CA LEU A 5 -1.71 8.67 4.02
C LEU A 5 -0.43 9.50 3.85
N SER A 6 -0.50 10.84 3.83
CA SER A 6 0.69 11.70 3.80
C SER A 6 1.48 11.75 5.12
N ARG A 7 0.94 11.12 6.17
CA ARG A 7 1.64 10.93 7.46
C ARG A 7 2.24 9.54 7.59
N VAL A 8 1.96 8.62 6.67
CA VAL A 8 2.64 7.31 6.62
C VAL A 8 3.99 7.51 5.95
N THR A 9 5.07 7.02 6.56
CA THR A 9 6.44 7.35 6.15
C THR A 9 7.01 6.44 5.07
N ASP A 10 6.57 5.19 5.02
CA ASP A 10 7.16 4.16 4.14
C ASP A 10 6.05 3.52 3.30
N ALA A 11 5.34 2.57 3.89
CA ALA A 11 4.39 1.73 3.17
C ALA A 11 3.14 1.38 3.99
N LEU A 12 2.11 0.89 3.29
CA LEU A 12 0.90 0.34 3.85
C LEU A 12 0.79 -1.15 3.48
N ASP A 13 0.63 -2.02 4.48
CA ASP A 13 0.36 -3.44 4.26
C ASP A 13 -1.14 -3.72 4.33
N VAL A 14 -1.68 -4.38 3.32
CA VAL A 14 -3.05 -4.89 3.27
C VAL A 14 -2.99 -6.41 3.34
N GLU A 15 -3.52 -6.96 4.43
CA GLU A 15 -3.67 -8.40 4.62
C GLU A 15 -5.15 -8.78 4.61
N THR A 16 -5.52 -9.71 3.72
CA THR A 16 -6.92 -10.13 3.57
C THR A 16 -7.02 -11.53 2.97
N PHE A 17 -8.24 -12.05 2.82
CA PHE A 17 -8.53 -13.31 2.13
C PHE A 17 -9.43 -13.05 0.93
N LEU A 18 -8.98 -13.46 -0.26
CA LEU A 18 -9.71 -13.28 -1.51
C LEU A 18 -10.28 -14.62 -1.97
N THR A 19 -11.57 -14.65 -2.30
CA THR A 19 -12.15 -15.83 -2.96
C THR A 19 -11.59 -15.95 -4.38
N CYS A 20 -11.03 -17.12 -4.69
CA CYS A 20 -10.44 -17.39 -5.99
C CYS A 20 -10.37 -18.91 -6.24
N GLU A 21 -10.20 -19.30 -7.48
CA GLU A 21 -10.16 -20.70 -7.95
C GLU A 21 -8.73 -21.24 -8.00
N SER A 22 -7.73 -20.38 -7.91
CA SER A 22 -6.31 -20.75 -7.90
C SER A 22 -5.44 -19.69 -7.23
N GLU A 23 -4.21 -20.05 -6.88
CA GLU A 23 -3.19 -19.11 -6.39
C GLU A 23 -2.89 -18.02 -7.43
N GLU A 24 -2.82 -18.38 -8.72
CA GLU A 24 -2.57 -17.44 -9.81
C GLU A 24 -3.69 -16.40 -9.93
N GLN A 25 -4.96 -16.85 -9.84
CA GLN A 25 -6.09 -15.95 -9.82
C GLN A 25 -6.07 -15.06 -8.57
N GLY A 26 -5.76 -15.65 -7.40
CA GLY A 26 -5.61 -14.90 -6.14
C GLY A 26 -4.54 -13.80 -6.22
N LYS A 27 -3.40 -14.10 -6.83
CA LYS A 27 -2.32 -13.13 -7.10
C LYS A 27 -2.80 -12.00 -8.01
N SER A 28 -3.46 -12.33 -9.12
CA SER A 28 -4.01 -11.33 -10.05
C SER A 28 -5.02 -10.39 -9.35
N LEU A 29 -5.95 -10.98 -8.59
CA LEU A 29 -6.96 -10.25 -7.83
C LEU A 29 -6.34 -9.36 -6.74
N ALA A 30 -5.31 -9.83 -6.04
CA ALA A 30 -4.62 -9.06 -5.01
C ALA A 30 -3.96 -7.80 -5.58
N LEU A 31 -3.28 -7.93 -6.74
CA LEU A 31 -2.67 -6.78 -7.41
C LEU A 31 -3.74 -5.82 -7.97
N GLN A 32 -4.81 -6.35 -8.55
CA GLN A 32 -5.92 -5.54 -9.06
C GLN A 32 -6.66 -4.79 -7.94
N MET A 33 -6.85 -5.42 -6.78
CA MET A 33 -7.43 -4.81 -5.59
C MET A 33 -6.64 -3.57 -5.17
N MET A 34 -5.31 -3.67 -5.06
CA MET A 34 -4.48 -2.54 -4.65
C MET A 34 -4.50 -1.40 -5.67
N LYS A 35 -4.52 -1.71 -6.97
CA LYS A 35 -4.72 -0.70 -8.02
C LYS A 35 -6.07 0.00 -7.92
N ASN A 36 -7.14 -0.75 -7.65
CA ASN A 36 -8.48 -0.19 -7.45
C ASN A 36 -8.57 0.69 -6.19
N LEU A 37 -7.73 0.43 -5.18
CA LEU A 37 -7.58 1.27 -3.99
C LEU A 37 -6.75 2.54 -4.25
N GLY A 38 -6.16 2.69 -5.45
CA GLY A 38 -5.37 3.86 -5.84
C GLY A 38 -3.88 3.73 -5.56
N PHE A 39 -3.37 2.52 -5.25
CA PHE A 39 -1.93 2.30 -5.09
C PHE A 39 -1.29 1.88 -6.41
N GLU A 40 -0.18 2.53 -6.76
CA GLU A 40 0.55 2.28 -8.00
C GLU A 40 1.80 1.41 -7.78
N ASP A 41 2.53 1.69 -6.70
CA ASP A 41 3.74 0.97 -6.33
C ASP A 41 3.42 -0.11 -5.29
N ILE A 42 3.28 -1.34 -5.76
CA ILE A 42 2.76 -2.46 -4.98
C ILE A 42 3.63 -3.71 -5.10
N ASP A 43 3.74 -4.46 -4.02
CA ASP A 43 4.46 -5.74 -3.98
C ASP A 43 3.67 -6.80 -3.21
N LEU A 44 3.64 -8.03 -3.73
CA LEU A 44 2.96 -9.16 -3.10
C LEU A 44 3.94 -9.86 -2.16
N LEU A 45 3.79 -9.61 -0.85
CA LEU A 45 4.69 -10.14 0.17
C LEU A 45 4.35 -11.59 0.57
N PHE A 46 3.08 -11.94 0.52
CA PHE A 46 2.60 -13.26 0.92
C PHE A 46 1.37 -13.65 0.11
N ILE A 47 1.33 -14.92 -0.28
CA ILE A 47 0.11 -15.57 -0.76
C ILE A 47 0.11 -17.03 -0.30
N GLU A 48 -1.05 -17.49 0.15
CA GLU A 48 -1.32 -18.90 0.45
C GLU A 48 -2.72 -19.25 -0.03
N PHE A 49 -2.81 -20.11 -1.05
CA PHE A 49 -4.08 -20.61 -1.55
C PHE A 49 -4.61 -21.75 -0.68
N MET A 50 -5.82 -21.60 -0.15
CA MET A 50 -6.46 -22.54 0.76
C MET A 50 -7.95 -22.68 0.46
N GLY A 51 -8.37 -23.88 0.05
CA GLY A 51 -9.79 -24.18 -0.15
C GLY A 51 -10.41 -23.34 -1.27
N PHE A 52 -11.20 -22.33 -0.89
CA PHE A 52 -12.00 -21.49 -1.80
C PHE A 52 -11.38 -20.12 -2.08
N GLY A 53 -10.13 -19.90 -1.71
CA GLY A 53 -9.47 -18.61 -1.91
C GLY A 53 -8.02 -18.56 -1.47
N ALA A 54 -7.47 -17.36 -1.40
CA ALA A 54 -6.09 -17.13 -1.01
C ALA A 54 -5.99 -16.08 0.11
N ARG A 55 -5.24 -16.39 1.16
CA ARG A 55 -4.73 -15.40 2.10
C ARG A 55 -3.62 -14.62 1.42
N VAL A 56 -3.69 -13.30 1.40
CA VAL A 56 -2.69 -12.45 0.75
C VAL A 56 -2.24 -11.34 1.69
N ARG A 57 -0.96 -10.95 1.58
CA ARG A 57 -0.43 -9.69 2.11
C ARG A 57 0.23 -8.93 0.98
N VAL A 58 -0.28 -7.74 0.70
CA VAL A 58 0.24 -6.85 -0.35
C VAL A 58 0.71 -5.55 0.31
N ARG A 59 1.89 -5.07 -0.08
CA ARG A 59 2.46 -3.80 0.37
C ARG A 59 2.26 -2.74 -0.70
N ALA A 60 1.78 -1.55 -0.33
CA ALA A 60 1.83 -0.35 -1.14
C ALA A 60 2.88 0.61 -0.59
N TYR A 61 3.87 0.97 -1.39
CA TYR A 61 4.86 1.99 -1.02
C TYR A 61 4.27 3.37 -1.26
N LEU A 62 4.31 4.23 -0.24
CA LEU A 62 3.79 5.61 -0.29
C LEU A 62 4.92 6.63 -0.48
N HIS A 63 6.11 6.33 0.04
CA HIS A 63 7.32 7.11 -0.19
C HIS A 63 8.50 6.16 -0.40
N ARG A 64 9.21 6.27 -1.53
CA ARG A 64 10.48 5.58 -1.71
C ARG A 64 11.62 6.42 -1.12
N SER A 65 12.62 5.78 -0.52
CA SER A 65 13.84 6.44 -0.07
C SER A 65 14.51 7.21 -1.22
N GLY A 66 14.34 8.54 -1.23
CA GLY A 66 14.77 9.44 -2.31
C GLY A 66 13.67 10.41 -2.78
N ASP A 67 12.41 10.15 -2.45
CA ASP A 67 11.30 11.06 -2.70
C ASP A 67 11.18 12.17 -1.65
N GLN A 68 10.61 13.30 -2.08
CA GLN A 68 10.30 14.42 -1.19
C GLN A 68 9.24 14.01 -0.16
N TYR A 69 9.66 13.87 1.09
CA TYR A 69 8.76 13.63 2.21
C TYR A 69 7.85 14.84 2.43
N GLY A 70 6.53 14.68 2.26
CA GLY A 70 5.55 15.77 2.39
C GLY A 70 5.51 16.43 3.77
N TRP A 71 5.98 15.77 4.83
CA TRP A 71 6.09 16.35 6.17
C TRP A 71 7.33 17.22 6.36
N LEU A 72 8.38 17.05 5.56
CA LEU A 72 9.64 17.81 5.68
C LEU A 72 9.45 19.31 5.39
N PHE A 73 8.43 19.66 4.61
CA PHE A 73 8.15 21.04 4.18
C PHE A 73 7.05 21.73 5.00
N THR A 74 6.58 21.12 6.08
CA THR A 74 5.53 21.73 6.93
C THR A 74 6.07 22.56 8.11
N GLY A 75 7.36 22.92 8.09
CA GLY A 75 8.05 23.57 9.22
C GLY A 75 8.77 24.89 8.93
N THR A 76 8.60 25.51 7.76
CA THR A 76 9.18 26.84 7.47
C THR A 76 8.09 27.86 7.22
N ASP A 77 7.34 28.20 8.26
CA ASP A 77 6.62 29.48 8.33
C ASP A 77 7.03 30.20 9.63
N GLY A 78 8.04 31.06 9.49
CA GLY A 78 8.11 32.34 10.19
C GLY A 78 8.60 32.39 11.63
N GLU A 79 9.91 32.37 11.84
CA GLU A 79 10.55 33.18 12.88
C GLU A 79 11.73 33.95 12.28
N LYS A 80 11.41 35.11 11.70
CA LYS A 80 12.33 36.22 11.46
C LYS A 80 11.66 37.51 11.92
N SER A 81 11.94 37.93 13.14
CA SER A 81 12.29 39.30 13.58
C SER A 81 12.39 39.35 15.09
#